data_AF-A0AAP9WD50-F1
#
_entry.id   AF-A0AAP9WD50-F1
#
_cell.length_a   1.000
_cell.length_b   1.000
_cell.length_c   1.000
_cell.angle_alpha   90.00
_cell.angle_beta   90.00
_cell.angle_gamma   90.00
#
_symmetry.space_group_name_H-M   'P 1'
#
loop_
_entity.id
_entity.type
_entity.pdbx_description
1 polymer ?
#
loop_
_entity_poly.entity_id
_entity_poly.type
_entity_poly.pdbx_seq_one_letter_code
_entity_poly.pdbx_strand_id
1 'polypeptide(L)'
;MLHFLNIQKILWINFLFLYISSLSVFAQEIHRAASTYRSSISLSEPRISDIKEALSSESPNFPNSLKLFFQELKGNYAIFYDWNGETVYYKYRINKFDKSKLKQVRKLSEGAAYEVNGLWEGLILFQVSTVPLFKKASEISLEEKKEKSSIPVFDLVEFKELSLDEILY
;
A
#
# COMPACT_ATOMS: atom_id res chain seq x y z
N MET A 1 8.53 33.37 -53.32
CA MET A 1 7.39 33.33 -52.38
C MET A 1 6.83 31.92 -52.13
N LEU A 2 6.83 30.99 -53.12
CA LEU A 2 6.31 29.63 -52.92
C LEU A 2 7.14 28.73 -51.96
N HIS A 3 8.47 28.92 -51.87
CA HIS A 3 9.33 28.05 -51.04
C HIS A 3 9.11 28.22 -49.52
N PHE A 4 8.80 29.44 -49.07
CA PHE A 4 8.56 29.74 -47.65
C PHE A 4 7.24 29.12 -47.14
N LEU A 5 6.22 29.03 -48.01
CA LEU A 5 4.94 28.40 -47.66
C LEU A 5 5.09 26.89 -47.37
N ASN A 6 6.05 26.22 -48.02
CA ASN A 6 6.27 24.80 -47.84
C ASN A 6 7.00 24.48 -46.52
N ILE A 7 7.93 25.34 -46.11
CA ILE A 7 8.67 25.21 -44.85
C ILE A 7 7.74 25.39 -43.64
N GLN A 8 6.81 26.35 -43.70
CA GLN A 8 5.81 26.55 -42.65
C GLN A 8 4.87 25.33 -42.50
N LYS A 9 4.45 24.70 -43.61
CA LYS A 9 3.64 23.48 -43.58
C LYS A 9 4.38 22.30 -42.96
N ILE A 10 5.66 22.13 -43.30
CA ILE A 10 6.51 21.06 -42.74
C ILE A 10 6.74 21.26 -41.24
N LEU A 11 6.98 22.50 -40.79
CA LEU A 11 7.10 22.82 -39.36
C LEU A 11 5.81 22.56 -38.59
N TRP A 12 4.66 22.91 -39.16
CA TRP A 12 3.35 22.62 -38.56
C TRP A 12 3.07 21.13 -38.42
N ILE A 13 3.42 20.33 -39.42
CA ILE A 13 3.27 18.87 -39.39
C ILE A 13 4.17 18.26 -38.31
N ASN A 14 5.42 18.70 -38.19
CA ASN A 14 6.32 18.24 -37.13
C ASN A 14 5.83 18.62 -35.72
N PHE A 15 5.24 19.82 -35.57
CA PHE A 15 4.64 20.24 -34.30
C PHE A 15 3.41 19.41 -33.93
N LEU A 16 2.57 19.05 -34.92
CA LEU A 16 1.44 18.14 -34.74
C LEU A 16 1.90 16.74 -34.30
N PHE A 17 2.96 16.19 -34.92
CA PHE A 17 3.51 14.89 -34.53
C PHE A 17 4.13 14.91 -33.13
N LEU A 18 4.80 15.99 -32.71
CA LEU A 18 5.30 16.15 -31.34
C LEU A 18 4.16 16.19 -30.32
N TYR A 19 3.07 16.90 -30.63
CA TYR A 19 1.90 16.98 -29.76
C TYR A 19 1.18 15.63 -29.59
N ILE A 20 0.99 14.88 -30.68
CA ILE A 20 0.41 13.53 -30.64
C ILE A 20 1.32 12.55 -29.86
N SER A 21 2.63 12.69 -30.02
CA SER A 21 3.60 11.89 -29.26
C SER A 21 3.52 12.16 -27.76
N SER A 22 3.38 13.43 -27.34
CA SER A 22 3.20 13.76 -25.91
C SER A 22 1.89 13.23 -25.31
N LEU A 23 0.81 13.21 -26.08
CA LEU A 23 -0.48 12.64 -25.65
C LEU A 23 -0.40 11.12 -25.41
N SER A 24 0.39 10.41 -26.23
CA SER A 24 0.59 8.97 -26.07
C SER A 24 1.38 8.60 -24.81
N VAL A 25 2.36 9.41 -24.40
CA VAL A 25 3.13 9.20 -23.16
C VAL A 25 2.25 9.39 -21.93
N PHE A 26 1.43 10.44 -21.90
CA PHE A 26 0.46 10.66 -20.81
C PHE A 26 -0.61 9.55 -20.76
N ALA A 27 -1.12 9.10 -21.91
CA ALA A 27 -2.07 7.99 -21.95
C ALA A 27 -1.43 6.69 -21.43
N GLN A 28 -0.17 6.39 -21.79
CA GLN A 28 0.55 5.22 -21.30
C GLN A 28 0.76 5.27 -19.77
N GLU A 29 0.99 6.45 -19.21
CA GLU A 29 1.14 6.65 -17.76
C GLU A 29 -0.19 6.50 -17.01
N ILE A 30 -1.29 7.02 -17.59
CA ILE A 30 -2.65 6.82 -17.06
C ILE A 30 -3.07 5.35 -17.20
N HIS A 31 -2.75 4.67 -18.29
CA HIS A 31 -3.04 3.24 -18.48
C HIS A 31 -2.17 2.37 -17.57
N ARG A 32 -0.91 2.75 -17.31
CA ARG A 32 -0.08 2.11 -16.29
C ARG A 32 -0.70 2.29 -14.91
N ALA A 33 -1.01 3.52 -14.50
CA ALA A 33 -1.70 3.78 -13.24
C ALA A 33 -3.03 3.03 -13.14
N ALA A 34 -3.89 3.07 -14.16
CA ALA A 34 -5.18 2.38 -14.22
C ALA A 34 -5.06 0.85 -14.30
N SER A 35 -3.96 0.31 -14.83
CA SER A 35 -3.64 -1.12 -14.78
C SER A 35 -3.07 -1.55 -13.42
N THR A 36 -2.35 -0.66 -12.73
CA THR A 36 -1.87 -0.84 -11.35
C THR A 36 -3.03 -0.84 -10.35
N TYR A 37 -4.10 -0.08 -10.59
CA TYR A 37 -5.33 -0.10 -9.77
C TYR A 37 -6.19 -1.38 -9.91
N ARG A 38 -5.75 -2.41 -10.65
CA ARG A 38 -6.53 -3.65 -10.90
C ARG A 38 -5.83 -4.96 -10.52
N SER A 39 -4.60 -4.97 -10.02
CA SER A 39 -3.98 -6.18 -9.47
C SER A 39 -4.60 -6.48 -8.10
N SER A 40 -5.65 -7.33 -8.13
CA SER A 40 -6.67 -7.41 -7.09
C SER A 40 -6.37 -8.50 -6.07
N ILE A 41 -6.17 -8.09 -4.82
CA ILE A 41 -6.45 -8.96 -3.66
C ILE A 41 -7.87 -9.54 -3.86
N SER A 42 -8.04 -10.85 -3.70
CA SER A 42 -9.36 -11.46 -3.93
C SER A 42 -10.40 -10.91 -2.95
N LEU A 43 -11.66 -10.82 -3.37
CA LEU A 43 -12.76 -10.45 -2.48
C LEU A 43 -12.98 -11.50 -1.38
N SER A 44 -12.52 -12.74 -1.60
CA SER A 44 -12.53 -13.81 -0.59
C SER A 44 -11.47 -13.65 0.49
N GLU A 45 -10.47 -12.77 0.31
CA GLU A 45 -9.44 -12.54 1.32
C GLU A 45 -10.05 -11.85 2.55
N PRO A 46 -9.74 -12.36 3.77
CA PRO A 46 -10.33 -11.86 4.99
C PRO A 46 -9.96 -10.39 5.22
N ARG A 47 -10.94 -9.59 5.59
CA ARG A 47 -10.76 -8.18 5.96
C ARG A 47 -10.16 -8.08 7.35
N ILE A 48 -9.57 -6.94 7.68
CA ILE A 48 -9.02 -6.73 9.03
C ILE A 48 -10.14 -6.86 10.09
N SER A 49 -11.35 -6.41 9.78
CA SER A 49 -12.53 -6.61 10.60
C SER A 49 -12.85 -8.08 10.85
N ASP A 50 -12.77 -8.91 9.80
CA ASP A 50 -13.08 -10.34 9.88
C ASP A 50 -12.01 -11.05 10.71
N ILE A 51 -10.75 -10.67 10.53
CA ILE A 51 -9.63 -11.20 11.32
C ILE A 51 -9.80 -10.85 12.78
N LYS A 52 -10.11 -9.58 13.09
CA LYS A 52 -10.40 -9.12 14.46
C LYS A 52 -11.54 -9.93 15.07
N GLU A 53 -12.63 -10.12 14.34
CA GLU A 53 -13.78 -10.89 14.81
C GLU A 53 -13.43 -12.35 15.10
N ALA A 54 -12.61 -12.96 14.24
CA ALA A 54 -12.15 -14.34 14.36
C ALA A 54 -11.17 -14.58 15.54
N LEU A 55 -10.56 -13.53 16.11
CA LEU A 55 -9.69 -13.69 17.27
C LEU A 55 -10.43 -14.31 18.45
N SER A 56 -9.82 -15.30 19.07
CA SER A 56 -10.38 -16.03 20.22
C SER A 56 -9.30 -16.31 21.25
N SER A 57 -9.67 -16.86 22.41
CA SER A 57 -8.70 -17.29 23.41
C SER A 57 -7.77 -18.40 22.89
N GLU A 58 -8.22 -19.19 21.92
CA GLU A 58 -7.46 -20.28 21.29
C GLU A 58 -6.54 -19.77 20.16
N SER A 59 -6.96 -18.72 19.47
CA SER A 59 -6.17 -18.03 18.43
C SER A 59 -6.15 -16.52 18.69
N PRO A 60 -5.38 -16.06 19.69
CA PRO A 60 -5.43 -14.67 20.13
C PRO A 60 -4.61 -13.71 19.26
N ASN A 61 -3.80 -14.22 18.35
CA ASN A 61 -2.82 -13.42 17.60
C ASN A 61 -3.29 -13.18 16.16
N PHE A 62 -2.96 -12.00 15.64
CA PHE A 62 -3.14 -11.73 14.21
C PHE A 62 -2.24 -12.65 13.38
N PRO A 63 -2.68 -13.03 12.17
CA PRO A 63 -1.83 -13.78 11.24
C PRO A 63 -0.62 -12.93 10.83
N ASN A 64 0.51 -13.62 10.62
CA ASN A 64 1.76 -12.95 10.26
C ASN A 64 1.81 -12.52 8.79
N SER A 65 1.08 -13.20 7.90
CA SER A 65 0.95 -12.86 6.48
C SER A 65 -0.40 -12.23 6.22
N LEU A 66 -0.42 -11.08 5.55
CA LEU A 66 -1.62 -10.39 5.12
C LEU A 66 -1.47 -9.87 3.69
N LYS A 67 -2.49 -10.06 2.87
CA LYS A 67 -2.58 -9.41 1.56
C LYS A 67 -3.20 -8.03 1.74
N LEU A 68 -2.45 -6.97 1.43
CA LEU A 68 -2.85 -5.58 1.66
C LEU A 68 -2.38 -4.66 0.53
N PHE A 69 -3.07 -3.55 0.35
CA PHE A 69 -2.65 -2.47 -0.52
C PHE A 69 -1.71 -1.53 0.23
N PHE A 70 -0.67 -1.05 -0.44
CA PHE A 70 0.23 -0.07 0.16
C PHE A 70 -0.35 1.35 0.07
N GLN A 71 -0.37 2.07 1.19
CA GLN A 71 -0.82 3.47 1.25
C GLN A 71 0.37 4.43 1.18
N GLU A 72 1.18 4.48 2.23
CA GLU A 72 2.26 5.46 2.34
C GLU A 72 3.34 5.03 3.35
N LEU A 73 4.49 5.71 3.31
CA LEU A 73 5.48 5.66 4.39
C LEU A 73 5.25 6.82 5.34
N LYS A 74 4.95 6.53 6.62
CA LYS A 74 4.70 7.54 7.65
C LYS A 74 5.53 7.29 8.89
N GLY A 75 6.44 8.22 9.20
CA GLY A 75 7.35 8.08 10.34
C GLY A 75 8.21 6.83 10.22
N ASN A 76 8.05 5.88 11.13
CA ASN A 76 8.79 4.62 11.16
C ASN A 76 8.02 3.43 10.55
N TYR A 77 6.84 3.71 9.97
CA TYR A 77 5.90 2.70 9.50
C TYR A 77 5.71 2.78 7.99
N ALA A 78 5.52 1.62 7.37
CA ALA A 78 4.85 1.46 6.11
C ALA A 78 3.39 1.16 6.42
N ILE A 79 2.48 2.00 5.92
CA ILE A 79 1.06 1.89 6.17
C ILE A 79 0.44 1.14 4.99
N PHE A 80 -0.32 0.10 5.32
CA PHE A 80 -1.08 -0.69 4.38
C PHE A 80 -2.56 -0.64 4.76
N TYR A 81 -3.43 -1.02 3.83
CA TYR A 81 -4.86 -1.08 4.05
C TYR A 81 -5.49 -2.27 3.32
N ASP A 82 -6.57 -2.79 3.88
CA ASP A 82 -7.38 -3.79 3.20
C ASP A 82 -8.37 -3.16 2.21
N TRP A 83 -9.17 -3.99 1.55
CA TRP A 83 -10.22 -3.53 0.64
C TRP A 83 -11.28 -2.61 1.28
N ASN A 84 -11.51 -2.74 2.59
CA ASN A 84 -12.47 -1.92 3.32
C ASN A 84 -11.84 -0.59 3.78
N GLY A 85 -10.54 -0.38 3.53
CA GLY A 85 -9.79 0.79 3.97
C GLY A 85 -9.34 0.71 5.43
N GLU A 86 -9.46 -0.44 6.09
CA GLU A 86 -8.92 -0.62 7.43
C GLU A 86 -7.40 -0.76 7.35
N THR A 87 -6.70 0.05 8.16
CA THR A 87 -5.25 0.19 8.04
C THR A 87 -4.50 -0.76 8.98
N VAL A 88 -3.29 -1.13 8.54
CA VAL A 88 -2.32 -1.95 9.28
C VAL A 88 -0.95 -1.33 9.16
N TYR A 89 -0.23 -1.26 10.28
CA TYR A 89 1.04 -0.55 10.35
C TYR A 89 2.19 -1.55 10.45
N TYR A 90 3.13 -1.45 9.51
CA TYR A 90 4.33 -2.28 9.49
C TYR A 90 5.56 -1.41 9.80
N LYS A 91 6.13 -1.59 10.99
CA LYS A 91 7.33 -0.90 11.42
C LYS A 91 8.53 -1.44 10.64
N TYR A 92 9.18 -0.58 9.87
CA TYR A 92 10.34 -0.98 9.05
C TYR A 92 11.67 -0.45 9.59
N ARG A 93 11.64 0.45 10.58
CA ARG A 93 12.82 1.01 11.22
C ARG A 93 12.56 1.35 12.68
N ILE A 94 13.60 1.31 13.51
CA ILE A 94 13.47 1.66 14.93
C ILE A 94 13.37 3.19 15.11
N ASN A 95 14.13 3.94 14.32
CA ASN A 95 14.18 5.40 14.37
C ASN A 95 14.58 5.99 13.01
N LYS A 96 14.61 7.33 12.91
CA LYS A 96 14.94 8.05 11.67
C LYS A 96 16.33 7.76 11.09
N PHE A 97 17.27 7.30 11.91
CA PHE A 97 18.66 7.01 11.52
C PHE A 97 18.86 5.57 11.06
N ASP A 98 17.94 4.67 11.42
CA ASP A 98 17.95 3.29 10.94
C ASP A 98 17.52 3.26 9.46
N LYS A 99 18.45 2.83 8.61
CA LYS A 99 18.30 2.75 7.15
C LYS A 99 18.26 1.31 6.64
N SER A 100 18.22 0.31 7.53
CA SER A 100 18.34 -1.11 7.20
C SER A 100 17.32 -1.55 6.14
N LYS A 101 16.02 -1.32 6.38
CA LYS A 101 14.93 -1.67 5.46
C LYS A 101 14.50 -0.50 4.57
N LEU A 102 15.09 0.70 4.71
CA LEU A 102 14.69 1.91 3.98
C LEU A 102 14.78 1.75 2.45
N LYS A 103 15.82 1.07 1.96
CA LYS A 103 15.95 0.78 0.52
C LYS A 103 14.88 -0.17 0.00
N GLN A 104 14.39 -1.08 0.86
CA GLN A 104 13.36 -2.04 0.49
C GLN A 104 12.02 -1.33 0.41
N VAL A 105 11.57 -0.68 1.49
CA VAL A 105 10.25 -0.03 1.54
C VAL A 105 10.07 1.11 0.53
N ARG A 106 11.16 1.71 0.04
CA ARG A 106 11.12 2.69 -1.05
C ARG A 106 10.67 2.12 -2.39
N LYS A 107 10.64 0.80 -2.55
CA LYS A 107 10.14 0.12 -3.74
C LYS A 107 8.61 -0.05 -3.71
N LEU A 108 7.98 0.15 -2.54
CA LEU A 108 6.53 0.07 -2.42
C LEU A 108 5.91 1.18 -3.26
N SER A 109 4.96 0.77 -4.10
CA SER A 109 4.18 1.66 -4.97
C SER A 109 2.79 1.85 -4.37
N GLU A 110 2.38 3.10 -4.17
CA GLU A 110 1.07 3.44 -3.62
C GLU A 110 -0.06 2.80 -4.44
N GLY A 111 -1.04 2.22 -3.76
CA GLY A 111 -2.17 1.50 -4.35
C GLY A 111 -1.85 0.09 -4.88
N ALA A 112 -0.59 -0.32 -4.94
CA ALA A 112 -0.24 -1.68 -5.36
C ALA A 112 -0.51 -2.71 -4.24
N ALA A 113 -0.81 -3.94 -4.65
CA ALA A 113 -1.13 -5.05 -3.77
C ALA A 113 0.12 -5.86 -3.39
N TYR A 114 0.23 -6.21 -2.11
CA TYR A 114 1.35 -6.97 -1.57
C TYR A 114 0.85 -8.06 -0.65
N GLU A 115 1.53 -9.21 -0.65
CA GLU A 115 1.56 -10.09 0.50
C GLU A 115 2.65 -9.57 1.44
N VAL A 116 2.27 -9.20 2.66
CA VAL A 116 3.13 -8.57 3.64
C VAL A 116 3.26 -9.50 4.84
N ASN A 117 4.49 -9.85 5.17
CA ASN A 117 4.82 -10.70 6.31
C ASN A 117 5.40 -9.83 7.43
N GLY A 118 4.87 -10.00 8.64
CA GLY A 118 5.36 -9.31 9.83
C GLY A 118 5.08 -10.06 11.12
N LEU A 119 5.81 -9.69 12.17
CA LEU A 119 5.58 -10.21 13.52
C LEU A 119 4.69 -9.23 14.28
N TRP A 120 3.56 -9.70 14.80
CA TRP A 120 2.62 -8.85 15.54
C TRP A 120 3.30 -8.26 16.80
N GLU A 121 3.43 -6.93 16.86
CA GLU A 121 4.07 -6.23 17.98
C GLU A 121 3.05 -5.66 18.97
N GLY A 122 1.84 -5.32 18.51
CA GLY A 122 0.82 -4.70 19.35
C GLY A 122 -0.27 -3.95 18.60
N LEU A 123 -0.82 -2.92 19.25
CA LEU A 123 -1.90 -2.08 18.71
C LEU A 123 -1.60 -0.60 18.93
N ILE A 124 -2.04 0.23 18.00
CA ILE A 124 -2.25 1.65 18.23
C ILE A 124 -3.74 1.86 18.54
N LEU A 125 -4.03 2.49 19.67
CA LEU A 125 -5.38 2.89 20.07
C LEU A 125 -5.51 4.40 19.92
N PHE A 126 -6.49 4.82 19.13
CA PHE A 126 -6.92 6.22 19.07
C PHE A 126 -8.07 6.40 20.06
N GLN A 127 -7.72 6.67 21.32
CA GLN A 127 -8.71 7.15 22.29
C GLN A 127 -9.17 8.56 21.87
N VAL A 128 -10.22 9.10 22.50
CA VAL A 128 -10.81 10.43 22.20
C VAL A 128 -9.77 11.58 22.19
N SER A 129 -8.57 11.35 22.73
CA SER A 129 -7.40 12.22 22.62
C SER A 129 -6.69 12.13 21.25
N THR A 130 -6.18 13.26 20.77
CA THR A 130 -5.42 13.39 19.51
C THR A 130 -4.09 12.63 19.45
N VAL A 131 -3.62 12.05 20.56
CA VAL A 131 -2.34 11.34 20.63
C VAL A 131 -2.56 9.83 20.56
N PRO A 132 -2.02 9.13 19.55
CA PRO A 132 -2.10 7.67 19.47
C PRO A 132 -1.31 7.02 20.60
N LEU A 133 -1.93 6.07 21.31
CA LEU A 133 -1.27 5.25 22.32
C LEU A 133 -0.88 3.90 21.70
N PHE A 134 0.41 3.59 21.70
CA PHE A 134 0.88 2.25 21.34
C PHE A 134 0.89 1.35 22.58
N LYS A 135 0.21 0.20 22.50
CA LYS A 135 0.27 -0.87 23.49
C LYS A 135 1.00 -2.08 22.89
N LYS A 136 1.80 -2.77 23.72
CA LYS A 136 2.50 -3.99 23.29
C LYS A 136 1.60 -5.21 23.35
N ALA A 137 1.87 -6.19 22.50
CA ALA A 137 1.14 -7.47 22.43
C ALA A 137 0.87 -8.13 23.80
N SER A 138 1.82 -8.04 24.74
CA SER A 138 1.72 -8.62 26.09
C SER A 138 0.72 -7.93 27.03
N GLU A 139 0.32 -6.71 26.72
CA GLU A 139 -0.49 -5.84 27.60
C GLU A 139 -1.93 -5.67 27.08
N ILE A 140 -2.28 -6.35 25.99
CA ILE A 140 -3.50 -6.12 25.22
C ILE A 140 -4.53 -7.22 25.50
N SER A 141 -5.75 -6.81 25.86
CA SER A 141 -6.88 -7.74 26.01
C SER A 141 -7.49 -8.13 24.65
N LEU A 142 -8.27 -9.22 24.62
CA LEU A 142 -8.93 -9.66 23.38
C LEU A 142 -9.95 -8.62 22.90
N GLU A 143 -10.65 -7.96 23.84
CA GLU A 143 -11.64 -6.92 23.56
C GLU A 143 -11.00 -5.72 22.87
N GLU A 144 -9.81 -5.31 23.32
CA GLU A 144 -9.06 -4.20 22.71
C GLU A 144 -8.62 -4.52 21.27
N LYS A 145 -8.28 -5.79 20.97
CA LYS A 145 -7.96 -6.23 19.59
C LYS A 145 -9.17 -6.12 18.67
N LYS A 146 -10.37 -6.35 19.20
CA LYS A 146 -11.63 -6.29 18.45
C LYS A 146 -12.18 -4.88 18.30
N GLU A 147 -11.59 -3.89 18.96
CA GLU A 147 -12.07 -2.52 18.87
C GLU A 147 -11.88 -1.97 17.44
N LYS A 148 -12.90 -1.27 16.92
CA LYS A 148 -12.87 -0.70 15.56
C LYS A 148 -11.78 0.38 15.40
N SER A 149 -11.52 1.14 16.45
CA SER A 149 -10.50 2.19 16.50
C SER A 149 -9.06 1.66 16.63
N SER A 150 -8.90 0.36 16.90
CA SER A 150 -7.58 -0.26 17.06
C SER A 150 -6.91 -0.49 15.70
N ILE A 151 -5.63 -0.15 15.61
CA ILE A 151 -4.82 -0.39 14.42
C ILE A 151 -3.74 -1.41 14.79
N PRO A 152 -3.71 -2.59 14.14
CA PRO A 152 -2.67 -3.57 14.41
C PRO A 152 -1.32 -3.12 13.87
N VAL A 153 -0.28 -3.38 14.67
CA VAL A 153 1.10 -3.03 14.37
C VAL A 153 1.97 -4.28 14.33
N PHE A 154 2.80 -4.37 13.31
CA PHE A 154 3.72 -5.48 13.08
C PHE A 154 5.16 -4.95 12.89
N ASP A 155 6.17 -5.73 13.27
CA ASP A 155 7.53 -5.55 12.76
C ASP A 155 7.61 -6.16 11.36
N LEU A 156 8.00 -5.35 10.37
CA LEU A 156 8.04 -5.75 8.97
C LEU A 156 9.13 -6.79 8.73
N VAL A 157 8.79 -8.01 8.34
CA VAL A 157 9.79 -9.03 7.99
C VAL A 157 10.12 -8.91 6.51
N GLU A 158 9.12 -9.03 5.65
CA GLU A 158 9.27 -8.98 4.20
C GLU A 158 7.94 -8.59 3.53
N PHE A 159 7.99 -8.30 2.24
CA PHE A 159 6.80 -8.09 1.41
C PHE A 159 7.09 -8.55 -0.02
N LYS A 160 6.05 -9.05 -0.68
CA LYS A 160 6.08 -9.50 -2.07
C LYS A 160 4.94 -8.85 -2.83
N GLU A 161 5.26 -8.20 -3.95
CA GLU A 161 4.25 -7.61 -4.83
C GLU A 161 3.42 -8.72 -5.48
N LEU A 162 2.10 -8.61 -5.43
CA LEU A 162 1.19 -9.56 -6.05
C LEU A 162 1.01 -9.18 -7.52
N SER A 163 1.63 -9.95 -8.42
CA SER A 163 1.42 -9.82 -9.86
C SER A 163 0.23 -10.66 -10.33
N LEU A 164 -0.37 -10.30 -11.48
CA LEU A 164 -1.58 -10.92 -12.05
C LEU A 164 -1.52 -12.45 -12.17
N ASP A 165 -0.34 -13.04 -12.34
CA ASP A 165 -0.17 -14.46 -12.64
C ASP A 165 -0.33 -15.38 -11.40
N GLU A 166 -0.26 -14.83 -10.17
CA GLU A 166 -0.39 -15.62 -8.93
C GLU A 166 -1.84 -15.69 -8.40
N ILE A 167 -2.81 -15.07 -9.10
CA ILE A 167 -4.19 -14.91 -8.65
C ILE A 167 -5.17 -15.87 -9.37
N LEU A 168 -4.71 -16.62 -10.36
CA LEU A 168 -5.54 -17.52 -11.19
C LEU A 168 -5.62 -18.99 -10.71
N TYR A 169 -5.16 -19.31 -9.50
CA TYR A 169 -5.21 -20.67 -8.95
C TYR A 169 -6.01 -20.75 -7.65
#